data_AF-A0A6G0QFR1-F1
#
_entry.id   AF-A0A6G0QFR1-F1
#
_cell.length_a   1.000
_cell.length_b   1.000
_cell.length_c   1.000
_cell.angle_alpha   90.00
_cell.angle_beta   90.00
_cell.angle_gamma   90.00
#
_symmetry.space_group_name_H-M   'P 1'
#
loop_
_entity.id
_entity.type
_entity.pdbx_description
1 polymer ?
#
loop_
_entity_poly.entity_id
_entity_poly.type
_entity_poly.pdbx_seq_one_letter_code
_entity_poly.pdbx_strand_id
1 'polypeptide(L)'
;MASSTQPSPFSTKQLLLTALVAFAAGSAQAVEAANATSTNNPNFGKVTSAKGQCVIGNPTTYVTREDVDWVWKNTMSKYVPQFNNLIFDQIVTNKDHLSYCVRWDNEQKLTKAVASKFQAMIQSQMNLWNQWLAGYDCWPYQKIDISVVGFAVRGAVLFAATFHSGSK
;
A
#
# COMPACT_ATOMS: atom_id res chain seq x y z
N MET A 1 -21.98 6.39 26.77
CA MET A 1 -22.08 6.52 25.30
C MET A 1 -21.55 5.23 24.71
N ALA A 2 -22.39 4.53 23.96
CA ALA A 2 -22.16 3.15 23.55
C ALA A 2 -20.95 3.06 22.63
N SER A 3 -20.00 2.20 23.00
CA SER A 3 -18.82 1.87 22.21
C SER A 3 -19.28 1.09 20.98
N SER A 4 -19.22 1.74 19.81
CA SER A 4 -19.49 1.11 18.52
C SER A 4 -18.28 0.27 18.12
N THR A 5 -18.24 -0.98 18.58
CA THR A 5 -17.30 -1.99 18.11
C THR A 5 -17.76 -2.47 16.72
N GLN A 6 -17.43 -1.72 15.68
CA GLN A 6 -17.40 -2.29 14.34
C GLN A 6 -16.10 -3.08 14.19
N PRO A 7 -16.16 -4.40 13.92
CA PRO A 7 -14.95 -5.17 13.64
C PRO A 7 -14.37 -4.70 12.30
N SER A 8 -13.05 -4.47 12.29
CA SER A 8 -12.28 -4.30 11.07
C SER A 8 -12.48 -5.53 10.17
N PRO A 9 -12.67 -5.37 8.84
CA PRO A 9 -13.03 -6.49 7.97
C PRO A 9 -11.84 -7.39 7.61
N PHE A 10 -10.65 -7.15 8.17
CA PHE A 10 -9.45 -7.95 7.91
C PHE A 10 -9.14 -8.80 9.14
N SER A 11 -9.47 -10.08 9.06
CA SER A 11 -9.08 -11.06 10.07
C SER A 11 -7.63 -11.48 9.85
N THR A 12 -6.78 -11.16 10.80
CA THR A 12 -5.34 -11.47 10.86
C THR A 12 -5.00 -12.97 10.80
N LYS A 13 -6.01 -13.85 10.74
CA LYS A 13 -5.85 -15.31 10.63
C LYS A 13 -6.32 -15.92 9.31
N GLN A 14 -7.00 -15.19 8.44
CA GLN A 14 -7.64 -15.76 7.24
C GLN A 14 -7.33 -15.01 5.93
N LEU A 15 -6.09 -14.52 5.84
CA LEU A 15 -5.26 -14.46 4.61
C LEU A 15 -4.90 -15.87 4.07
N LEU A 16 -5.73 -16.86 4.38
CA LEU A 16 -5.73 -18.26 3.99
C LEU A 16 -7.21 -18.71 4.08
N LEU A 17 -7.85 -18.83 2.91
CA LEU A 17 -9.10 -19.54 2.59
C LEU A 17 -10.43 -19.15 3.29
N THR A 18 -11.16 -18.29 2.54
CA THR A 18 -12.61 -18.11 2.27
C THR A 18 -13.71 -18.80 3.10
N ALA A 19 -14.76 -18.01 3.39
CA ALA A 19 -16.13 -18.49 3.65
C ALA A 19 -17.18 -17.69 2.83
N LEU A 20 -18.13 -18.41 2.21
CA LEU A 20 -19.31 -17.93 1.47
C LEU A 20 -20.43 -17.45 2.41
N VAL A 21 -21.25 -16.46 1.99
CA VAL A 21 -22.66 -16.57 1.52
C VAL A 21 -23.07 -15.29 0.77
N ALA A 22 -23.82 -15.47 -0.31
CA ALA A 22 -24.22 -14.48 -1.32
C ALA A 22 -25.38 -13.55 -0.90
N PHE A 23 -25.43 -12.35 -1.49
CA PHE A 23 -26.64 -11.72 -2.05
C PHE A 23 -26.27 -10.77 -3.19
N ALA A 24 -27.21 -10.62 -4.13
CA ALA A 24 -27.02 -10.36 -5.54
C ALA A 24 -26.98 -8.88 -5.98
N ALA A 25 -26.55 -8.72 -7.23
CA ALA A 25 -26.75 -7.61 -8.17
C ALA A 25 -25.70 -6.48 -8.18
N GLY A 26 -24.97 -6.41 -9.31
CA GLY A 26 -24.27 -5.19 -9.75
C GLY A 26 -22.85 -5.42 -10.24
N SER A 27 -22.70 -5.91 -11.47
CA SER A 27 -21.48 -5.89 -12.30
C SER A 27 -20.18 -6.36 -11.65
N ALA A 28 -19.89 -7.66 -11.75
CA ALA A 28 -18.53 -8.16 -11.75
C ALA A 28 -17.80 -7.59 -12.97
N GLN A 29 -17.07 -6.49 -12.79
CA GLN A 29 -15.91 -6.25 -13.63
C GLN A 29 -14.85 -7.22 -13.13
N ALA A 30 -14.83 -8.41 -13.73
CA ALA A 30 -13.60 -9.17 -13.80
C ALA A 30 -12.55 -8.20 -14.32
N VAL A 31 -11.57 -7.85 -13.48
CA VAL A 31 -10.35 -7.21 -13.97
C VAL A 31 -9.70 -8.31 -14.79
N GLU A 32 -10.09 -8.36 -16.07
CA GLU A 32 -9.41 -9.09 -17.11
C GLU A 32 -7.94 -8.76 -16.90
N ALA A 33 -7.13 -9.80 -16.64
CA ALA A 33 -5.70 -9.66 -16.44
C ALA A 33 -5.21 -8.84 -17.62
N ALA A 34 -4.98 -7.54 -17.37
CA ALA A 34 -4.64 -6.63 -18.42
C ALA A 34 -3.38 -7.23 -19.01
N ASN A 35 -3.47 -7.60 -20.28
CA ASN A 35 -2.31 -7.86 -21.11
C ASN A 35 -1.57 -6.52 -21.21
N ALA A 36 -0.88 -6.18 -20.13
CA ALA A 36 -0.20 -4.92 -19.95
C ALA A 36 1.09 -5.05 -20.75
N THR A 37 1.01 -4.63 -22.01
CA THR A 37 2.15 -4.17 -22.79
C THR A 37 2.72 -2.92 -22.08
N SER A 38 3.39 -3.15 -20.95
CA SER A 38 4.35 -2.23 -20.34
C SER A 38 5.51 -3.09 -19.89
N THR A 39 6.70 -2.80 -20.41
CA THR A 39 7.91 -3.63 -20.26
C THR A 39 8.47 -3.66 -18.83
N ASN A 40 7.76 -3.13 -17.84
CA ASN A 40 8.25 -2.92 -16.46
C ASN A 40 7.27 -3.34 -15.35
N ASN A 41 6.10 -3.90 -15.66
CA ASN A 41 5.20 -4.37 -14.60
C ASN A 41 5.72 -5.70 -14.01
N PRO A 42 5.74 -5.88 -12.68
CA PRO A 42 6.13 -7.14 -12.06
C PRO A 42 5.37 -8.33 -12.63
N ASN A 43 6.11 -9.33 -13.10
CA ASN A 43 5.51 -10.64 -13.38
C ASN A 43 5.35 -11.37 -12.05
N PHE A 44 4.14 -11.82 -11.70
CA PHE A 44 3.85 -12.65 -10.52
C PHE A 44 4.38 -14.09 -10.63
N GLY A 45 5.35 -14.31 -11.52
CA GLY A 45 5.94 -15.61 -11.82
C GLY A 45 4.95 -16.54 -12.51
N LYS A 46 5.04 -17.83 -12.20
CA LYS A 46 4.12 -18.85 -12.72
C LYS A 46 2.84 -18.80 -11.90
N VAL A 47 1.82 -18.14 -12.43
CA VAL A 47 0.48 -18.07 -11.82
C VAL A 47 -0.05 -19.47 -11.56
N THR A 48 -0.46 -19.74 -10.32
CA THR A 48 -1.00 -21.03 -9.85
C THR A 48 -2.48 -20.95 -9.50
N SER A 49 -3.02 -19.73 -9.32
CA SER A 49 -4.45 -19.51 -9.08
C SER A 49 -5.31 -19.93 -10.27
N ALA A 50 -6.49 -20.47 -9.98
CA ALA A 50 -7.51 -20.74 -11.00
C ALA A 50 -8.06 -19.45 -11.61
N LYS A 51 -8.62 -19.56 -12.83
CA LYS A 51 -9.25 -18.42 -13.51
C LYS A 51 -10.37 -17.82 -12.65
N GLY A 52 -10.37 -16.50 -12.48
CA GLY A 52 -11.37 -15.77 -11.69
C GLY A 52 -11.12 -15.78 -10.17
N GLN A 53 -10.01 -16.34 -9.70
CA GLN A 53 -9.55 -16.22 -8.31
C GLN A 53 -8.50 -15.12 -8.16
N CYS A 54 -8.20 -14.75 -6.91
CA CYS A 54 -7.08 -13.87 -6.57
C CYS A 54 -5.78 -14.40 -7.18
N VAL A 55 -5.01 -13.54 -7.83
CA VAL A 55 -3.80 -13.95 -8.52
C VAL A 55 -2.72 -14.31 -7.50
N ILE A 56 -2.28 -15.57 -7.53
CA ILE A 56 -1.11 -16.04 -6.80
C ILE A 56 -0.21 -16.81 -7.75
N GLY A 57 1.10 -16.79 -7.50
CA GLY A 57 2.06 -17.42 -8.39
C GLY A 57 3.34 -17.83 -7.68
N ASN A 58 4.03 -18.79 -8.30
CA ASN A 58 5.33 -19.26 -7.84
C ASN A 58 6.45 -18.43 -8.51
N PRO A 59 7.53 -18.09 -7.79
CA PRO A 59 8.69 -17.45 -8.39
C PRO A 59 9.25 -18.23 -9.58
N THR A 60 9.72 -17.51 -10.61
CA THR A 60 10.33 -18.10 -11.82
C THR A 60 11.83 -17.82 -11.96
N THR A 61 12.37 -16.91 -11.13
CA THR A 61 13.75 -16.45 -11.17
C THR A 61 14.28 -16.19 -9.76
N TYR A 62 15.58 -16.42 -9.53
CA TYR A 62 16.36 -16.16 -8.30
C TYR A 62 16.00 -17.00 -7.06
N VAL A 63 14.72 -17.22 -6.79
CA VAL A 63 14.22 -17.99 -5.64
C VAL A 63 13.20 -19.02 -6.08
N THR A 64 13.00 -20.07 -5.27
CA THR A 64 11.99 -21.10 -5.48
C THR A 64 10.78 -20.89 -4.56
N ARG A 65 9.69 -21.65 -4.78
CA ARG A 65 8.53 -21.63 -3.88
C ARG A 65 8.92 -22.15 -2.49
N GLU A 66 9.76 -23.18 -2.47
CA GLU A 66 10.29 -23.82 -1.27
C GLU A 66 11.11 -22.83 -0.42
N ASP A 67 11.89 -21.95 -1.05
CA ASP A 67 12.66 -20.92 -0.34
C ASP A 67 11.73 -19.91 0.36
N VAL A 68 10.69 -19.45 -0.33
CA VAL A 68 9.70 -18.51 0.23
C VAL A 68 8.94 -19.16 1.40
N ASP A 69 8.53 -20.42 1.24
CA ASP A 69 7.83 -21.17 2.29
C ASP A 69 8.74 -21.44 3.50
N TRP A 70 10.03 -21.70 3.26
CA TRP A 70 11.01 -21.83 4.33
C TRP A 70 11.13 -20.52 5.13
N VAL A 71 11.23 -19.37 4.46
CA VAL A 71 11.30 -18.06 5.13
C VAL A 71 10.05 -17.83 5.95
N TRP A 72 8.86 -18.05 5.38
CA TRP A 72 7.60 -17.91 6.11
C TRP A 72 7.57 -18.76 7.39
N LYS A 73 7.85 -20.06 7.26
CA LYS A 73 7.83 -21.03 8.37
C LYS A 73 8.85 -20.70 9.47
N ASN A 74 10.00 -20.15 9.10
CA ASN A 74 11.08 -19.90 10.04
C ASN A 74 11.13 -18.48 10.61
N THR A 75 10.39 -17.55 10.00
CA THR A 75 10.32 -16.14 10.41
C THR A 75 8.89 -15.77 10.81
N MET A 76 8.06 -15.40 9.84
CA MET A 76 6.76 -14.75 10.05
C MET A 76 5.76 -15.64 10.79
N SER A 77 5.74 -16.95 10.54
CA SER A 77 4.78 -17.84 11.20
C SER A 77 5.03 -18.01 12.70
N LYS A 78 6.23 -17.71 13.19
CA LYS A 78 6.57 -17.80 14.63
C LYS A 78 6.03 -16.62 15.41
N TYR A 79 5.95 -15.44 14.78
CA TYR A 79 5.41 -14.25 15.38
C TYR A 79 4.91 -13.31 14.28
N VAL A 80 3.59 -13.12 14.25
CA VAL A 80 2.96 -12.07 13.46
C VAL A 80 2.62 -10.94 14.42
N PRO A 81 3.32 -9.78 14.34
CA PRO A 81 3.02 -8.65 15.18
C PRO A 81 1.56 -8.22 15.02
N GLN A 82 0.86 -7.99 16.13
CA GLN A 82 -0.52 -7.51 16.14
C GLN A 82 -0.57 -5.97 16.04
N PHE A 83 0.22 -5.40 15.12
CA PHE A 83 0.19 -3.95 14.87
C PHE A 83 -1.02 -3.63 13.99
N ASN A 84 -1.79 -2.62 14.39
CA ASN A 84 -3.04 -2.22 13.70
C ASN A 84 -2.91 -0.87 12.98
N ASN A 85 -1.69 -0.51 12.58
CA ASN A 85 -1.39 0.78 11.95
C ASN A 85 -0.26 0.69 10.93
N LEU A 86 -0.04 -0.50 10.35
CA LEU A 86 0.91 -0.66 9.26
C LEU A 86 0.42 0.11 8.03
N ILE A 87 1.31 0.32 7.07
CA ILE A 87 0.96 1.05 5.85
C ILE A 87 -0.18 0.35 5.08
N PHE A 88 -0.23 -0.99 5.10
CA PHE A 88 -1.33 -1.76 4.53
C PHE A 88 -2.67 -1.41 5.18
N ASP A 89 -2.72 -1.38 6.51
CA ASP A 89 -3.93 -1.04 7.27
C ASP A 89 -4.41 0.37 6.93
N GLN A 90 -3.48 1.31 6.80
CA GLN A 90 -3.78 2.70 6.46
C GLN A 90 -4.32 2.84 5.04
N ILE A 91 -3.69 2.20 4.05
CA ILE A 91 -4.15 2.21 2.64
C ILE A 91 -5.58 1.68 2.57
N VAL A 92 -5.79 0.53 3.20
CA VAL A 92 -7.07 -0.19 3.19
C VAL A 92 -8.17 0.62 3.89
N THR A 93 -7.87 1.19 5.06
CA THR A 93 -8.81 2.01 5.83
C THR A 93 -9.20 3.28 5.06
N ASN A 94 -8.22 3.90 4.38
CA ASN A 94 -8.39 5.24 3.81
C ASN A 94 -8.73 5.28 2.33
N LYS A 95 -8.79 4.15 1.62
CA LYS A 95 -9.18 4.22 0.20
C LYS A 95 -8.29 3.55 -0.83
N ASP A 96 -6.98 3.54 -0.59
CA ASP A 96 -5.92 3.96 -1.55
C ASP A 96 -5.22 5.30 -1.21
N HIS A 97 -5.65 6.02 -0.17
CA HIS A 97 -5.04 7.31 0.19
C HIS A 97 -4.11 7.24 1.41
N LEU A 98 -2.97 7.93 1.34
CA LEU A 98 -2.08 8.15 2.48
C LEU A 98 -1.77 9.64 2.68
N SER A 99 -1.70 10.06 3.94
CA SER A 99 -1.32 11.43 4.32
C SER A 99 0.04 11.45 4.99
N TYR A 100 0.93 12.32 4.53
CA TYR A 100 2.29 12.44 5.04
C TYR A 100 2.54 13.81 5.66
N CYS A 101 3.12 13.81 6.86
CA CYS A 101 3.86 14.95 7.40
C CYS A 101 5.35 14.72 7.15
N VAL A 102 5.98 15.55 6.34
CA VAL A 102 7.38 15.36 5.95
C VAL A 102 8.28 15.97 7.02
N ARG A 103 9.14 15.15 7.62
CA ARG A 103 10.22 15.63 8.50
C ARG A 103 11.42 16.08 7.67
N TRP A 104 11.71 17.37 7.68
CA TRP A 104 12.89 17.98 7.08
C TRP A 104 13.98 18.13 8.14
N ASP A 105 14.80 17.08 8.28
CA ASP A 105 15.92 17.04 9.23
C ASP A 105 17.22 17.49 8.56
N ASN A 106 17.30 18.78 8.23
CA ASN A 106 18.45 19.39 7.57
C ASN A 106 18.69 20.79 8.17
N GLU A 107 19.94 21.26 8.17
CA GLU A 107 20.32 22.62 8.60
C GLU A 107 19.97 23.70 7.56
N GLN A 108 19.69 23.31 6.32
CA GLN A 108 19.25 24.20 5.25
C GLN A 108 17.78 24.57 5.43
N LYS A 109 17.44 25.82 5.07
CA LYS A 109 16.05 26.29 5.08
C LYS A 109 15.22 25.54 4.04
N LEU A 110 14.06 25.04 4.46
CA LEU A 110 13.10 24.45 3.54
C LEU A 110 12.37 25.56 2.78
N THR A 111 12.55 25.63 1.46
CA THR A 111 11.83 26.57 0.60
C THR A 111 10.52 25.97 0.09
N LYS A 112 9.54 26.82 -0.26
CA LYS A 112 8.26 26.37 -0.86
C LYS A 112 8.47 25.56 -2.15
N ALA A 113 9.43 25.96 -2.98
CA ALA A 113 9.75 25.28 -4.24
C ALA A 113 10.37 23.88 -4.03
N VAL A 114 11.09 23.68 -2.93
CA VAL A 114 11.58 22.34 -2.55
C VAL A 114 10.46 21.51 -1.95
N ALA A 115 9.70 22.09 -1.01
CA ALA A 115 8.56 21.43 -0.37
C ALA A 115 7.52 20.93 -1.38
N SER A 116 7.20 21.72 -2.42
CA SER A 116 6.20 21.34 -3.44
C SER A 116 6.57 20.09 -4.24
N LYS A 117 7.84 19.65 -4.23
CA LYS A 117 8.29 18.46 -4.95
C LYS A 117 8.02 17.16 -4.19
N PHE A 118 7.82 17.23 -2.87
CA PHE A 118 7.74 16.04 -2.02
C PHE A 118 6.53 15.17 -2.30
N GLN A 119 5.35 15.75 -2.53
CA GLN A 119 4.14 14.96 -2.77
C GLN A 119 4.30 14.05 -4.00
N ALA A 120 4.75 14.62 -5.12
CA ALA A 120 4.99 13.86 -6.34
C ALA A 120 6.08 12.79 -6.15
N MET A 121 7.17 13.12 -5.44
CA MET A 121 8.25 12.19 -5.15
C MET A 121 7.77 11.00 -4.29
N ILE A 122 7.06 11.26 -3.18
CA ILE A 122 6.54 10.22 -2.29
C ILE A 122 5.52 9.35 -3.02
N GLN A 123 4.63 9.97 -3.81
CA GLN A 123 3.67 9.23 -4.62
C GLN A 123 4.35 8.32 -5.65
N SER A 124 5.40 8.80 -6.32
CA SER A 124 6.17 7.98 -7.25
C SER A 124 6.80 6.78 -6.53
N GLN A 125 7.44 7.01 -5.38
CA GLN A 125 8.09 5.94 -4.62
C GLN A 125 7.08 4.90 -4.10
N MET A 126 5.93 5.36 -3.61
CA MET A 126 4.89 4.48 -3.11
C MET A 126 4.28 3.62 -4.22
N ASN A 127 4.03 4.20 -5.39
CA ASN A 127 3.46 3.46 -6.52
C ASN A 127 4.47 2.50 -7.17
N LEU A 128 5.77 2.83 -7.17
CA LEU A 128 6.83 1.90 -7.57
C LEU A 128 6.92 0.66 -6.67
N TRP A 129 6.54 0.78 -5.40
CA TRP A 129 6.40 -0.37 -4.51
C TRP A 129 5.05 -1.08 -4.75
N ASN A 130 3.95 -0.33 -4.84
CA ASN A 130 2.59 -0.86 -5.02
C ASN A 130 2.42 -1.69 -6.30
N GLN A 131 3.16 -1.39 -7.37
CA GLN A 131 3.09 -2.17 -8.61
C GLN A 131 3.43 -3.67 -8.40
N TRP A 132 4.20 -4.01 -7.36
CA TRP A 132 4.52 -5.40 -7.01
C TRP A 132 3.38 -6.10 -6.25
N LEU A 133 2.34 -5.37 -5.87
CA LEU A 133 1.17 -5.87 -5.15
C LEU A 133 -0.11 -5.75 -5.98
N ALA A 134 -0.24 -4.76 -6.87
CA ALA A 134 -1.42 -4.49 -7.68
C ALA A 134 -1.99 -5.77 -8.35
N GLY A 135 -3.12 -6.28 -7.84
CA GLY A 135 -3.78 -7.49 -8.33
C GLY A 135 -3.28 -8.81 -7.74
N TYR A 136 -2.11 -8.85 -7.08
CA TYR A 136 -1.65 -10.01 -6.34
C TYR A 136 -2.53 -10.23 -5.10
N ASP A 137 -2.95 -11.45 -4.85
CA ASP A 137 -3.82 -11.85 -3.74
C ASP A 137 -5.03 -10.91 -3.54
N CYS A 138 -5.66 -10.53 -4.66
CA CYS A 138 -6.80 -9.61 -4.71
C CYS A 138 -6.54 -8.20 -4.15
N TRP A 139 -5.28 -7.77 -4.04
CA TRP A 139 -4.96 -6.39 -3.69
C TRP A 139 -5.59 -5.41 -4.71
N PRO A 140 -6.56 -4.58 -4.30
CA PRO A 140 -7.45 -3.89 -5.24
C PRO A 140 -6.89 -2.54 -5.71
N TYR A 141 -5.78 -2.07 -5.12
CA TYR A 141 -5.28 -0.72 -5.32
C TYR A 141 -4.25 -0.70 -6.45
N GLN A 142 -4.66 -0.18 -7.61
CA GLN A 142 -3.77 0.03 -8.76
C GLN A 142 -2.83 1.23 -8.55
N LYS A 143 -3.29 2.20 -7.78
CA LYS A 143 -2.58 3.42 -7.46
C LYS A 143 -2.82 3.76 -6.00
N ILE A 144 -1.81 4.32 -5.35
CA ILE A 144 -1.91 4.92 -4.02
C ILE A 144 -1.71 6.42 -4.18
N ASP A 145 -2.67 7.21 -3.70
CA ASP A 145 -2.66 8.66 -3.77
C ASP A 145 -2.08 9.27 -2.48
N ILE A 146 -1.20 10.25 -2.64
CA ILE A 146 -0.48 10.87 -1.53
C ILE A 146 -0.90 12.33 -1.36
N SER A 147 -1.19 12.70 -0.11
CA SER A 147 -1.35 14.08 0.33
C SER A 147 -0.24 14.45 1.31
N VAL A 148 0.52 15.51 1.01
CA VAL A 148 1.45 16.07 2.01
C VAL A 148 0.71 17.15 2.81
N VAL A 149 0.40 16.82 4.06
CA VAL A 149 -0.43 17.66 4.94
C VAL A 149 0.39 18.64 5.80
N GLY A 150 1.71 18.49 5.82
CA GLY A 150 2.58 19.38 6.59
C GLY A 150 4.06 19.05 6.45
N PHE A 151 4.89 19.97 6.97
CA PHE A 151 6.33 19.81 7.07
C PHE A 151 6.79 20.14 8.48
N ALA A 152 7.60 19.27 9.06
CA ALA A 152 8.24 19.49 10.35
C ALA A 152 9.74 19.78 10.14
N VAL A 153 10.20 20.96 10.57
CA VAL A 153 11.62 21.36 10.54
C VAL A 153 12.22 21.36 11.95
N ARG A 154 13.55 21.28 12.07
CA ARG A 154 14.24 21.25 13.39
C ARG A 154 14.04 22.52 14.23
N GLY A 155 13.81 23.66 13.59
CA GLY A 155 13.61 24.94 14.27
C GLY A 155 12.95 25.98 13.37
N ALA A 156 12.25 26.94 13.97
CA ALA A 156 11.42 27.91 13.25
C ALA A 156 12.19 28.71 12.18
N VAL A 157 13.47 29.00 12.41
CA VAL A 157 14.34 29.73 11.44
C VAL A 157 14.57 28.95 10.14
N LEU A 158 14.39 27.63 10.16
CA LEU A 158 14.54 26.73 9.02
C LEU A 158 13.25 26.56 8.21
N PHE A 159 12.15 27.12 8.71
CA PHE A 159 10.90 27.21 7.99
C PHE A 159 10.85 28.52 7.20
N ALA A 160 10.59 28.48 5.90
CA ALA A 160 10.44 29.72 5.14
C ALA A 160 9.20 30.49 5.64
N ALA A 161 9.33 31.81 5.87
CA ALA A 161 8.23 32.67 6.32
C ALA A 161 7.00 32.65 5.37
N THR A 162 7.21 32.26 4.10
CA THR A 162 6.18 32.22 3.05
C THR A 162 5.23 31.02 3.09
N PHE A 163 5.35 30.13 4.08
CA PHE A 163 4.36 29.07 4.32
C PHE A 163 3.09 29.56 5.06
N HIS A 164 3.09 30.79 5.60
CA HIS A 164 1.98 31.36 6.40
C HIS A 164 0.82 31.97 5.60
N SER A 165 0.67 31.69 4.30
CA SER A 165 -0.46 32.22 3.52
C SER A 165 -0.90 31.24 2.44
N GLY A 166 -1.94 30.48 2.76
CA GLY A 166 -2.59 29.59 1.80
C GLY A 166 -3.72 28.74 2.36
N SER A 167 -4.50 29.27 3.30
CA SER A 167 -5.85 28.72 3.55
C SER A 167 -6.80 29.34 2.54
N LYS A 168 -7.21 28.57 1.54
CA LYS A 168 -8.52 28.63 0.91
C LYS A 168 -8.95 27.23 0.55
#